data_AF-A0A7C7QQW9-F1
#
_entry.id   AF-A0A7C7QQW9-F1
#
_cell.length_a   1.000
_cell.length_b   1.000
_cell.length_c   1.000
_cell.angle_alpha   90.00
_cell.angle_beta   90.00
_cell.angle_gamma   90.00
#
_symmetry.space_group_name_H-M   'P 1'
#
loop_
_entity.id
_entity.type
_entity.pdbx_description
1 polymer ?
#
loop_
_entity_poly.entity_id
_entity_poly.type
_entity_poly.pdbx_seq_one_letter_code
_entity_poly.pdbx_strand_id
1 'polypeptide(L)'
;MIEVHLYGDLRRYVEETSTGSKSVVQLPTDNQETVGSVLAQIGIDPAEVGQIFLNHRLLNTRSLMAFWLGYQSAKERIPIRGSYLDALV
;
A
#
# COMPACT_ATOMS: atom_id res chain seq x y z
N MET A 1 -5.47 2.69 13.60
CA MET A 1 -4.80 3.73 12.82
C MET A 1 -3.99 3.04 11.74
N ILE A 2 -4.05 3.50 10.50
CA ILE A 2 -3.28 2.93 9.38
C ILE A 2 -2.13 3.89 9.05
N GLU A 3 -0.92 3.34 8.94
CA GLU A 3 0.26 4.08 8.51
C GLU A 3 0.65 3.63 7.10
N VAL A 4 0.60 4.55 6.14
CA VAL A 4 0.99 4.29 4.76
C VAL A 4 2.36 4.90 4.53
N HIS A 5 3.36 4.04 4.35
CA HIS A 5 4.72 4.44 4.03
C HIS A 5 4.93 4.53 2.52
N LEU A 6 5.23 5.73 2.03
CA LEU A 6 5.40 6.04 0.61
C LEU A 6 6.89 6.13 0.24
N TYR A 7 7.25 5.49 -0.87
CA TYR A 7 8.62 5.38 -1.36
C TYR A 7 8.73 5.87 -2.80
N GLY A 8 9.93 6.33 -3.18
CA GLY A 8 10.18 6.87 -4.52
C GLY A 8 9.27 8.05 -4.84
N ASP A 9 8.74 8.05 -6.07
CA ASP A 9 7.90 9.14 -6.60
C ASP A 9 6.57 9.29 -5.86
N LEU A 10 6.08 8.24 -5.18
CA LEU A 10 4.85 8.30 -4.39
C LEU A 10 4.97 9.26 -3.18
N ARG A 11 6.18 9.67 -2.79
CA ARG A 11 6.35 10.65 -1.70
C ARG A 11 5.72 12.00 -1.99
N ARG A 12 5.45 12.33 -3.25
CA ARG A 12 4.75 13.56 -3.66
C ARG A 12 3.32 13.69 -3.11
N TYR A 13 2.72 12.59 -2.67
CA TYR A 13 1.37 12.57 -2.09
C TYR A 13 1.35 12.93 -0.58
N VAL A 14 2.50 13.17 0.04
CA VAL A 14 2.57 13.66 1.42
C VAL A 14 2.53 15.19 1.38
N GLU A 15 1.51 15.81 1.99
CA GLU A 15 1.48 17.26 2.17
C GLU A 15 2.66 17.74 3.03
N GLU A 16 3.17 18.93 2.71
CA GLU A 16 4.37 19.54 3.31
C GLU A 16 4.19 19.92 4.80
N THR A 17 3.01 19.69 5.36
CA THR A 17 2.53 20.18 6.67
C THR A 17 2.87 19.30 7.85
N SER A 18 3.31 18.06 7.67
CA SER A 18 3.73 17.21 8.79
C SER A 18 5.21 17.37 9.09
N THR A 19 5.54 17.82 10.30
CA THR A 19 6.90 17.90 10.86
C THR A 19 7.57 16.52 11.06
N GLY A 20 6.96 15.45 10.55
CA GLY A 20 7.48 14.09 10.52
C GLY A 20 8.10 13.73 9.16
N SER A 21 8.73 12.56 9.07
CA SER A 21 9.35 12.05 7.84
C SER A 21 8.41 12.21 6.64
N LYS A 22 8.89 12.85 5.56
CA LYS A 22 8.19 13.18 4.29
C LYS A 22 7.73 11.94 3.48
N SER A 23 7.25 10.91 4.15
CA SER A 23 7.01 9.59 3.59
C SER A 23 5.93 8.79 4.30
N VAL A 24 5.25 9.33 5.31
CA VAL A 24 4.20 8.60 6.05
C VAL A 24 2.90 9.39 6.00
N VAL A 25 1.84 8.75 5.52
CA VAL A 25 0.47 9.26 5.62
C VAL A 25 -0.23 8.46 6.72
N GLN A 26 -0.82 9.18 7.67
CA GLN A 26 -1.57 8.58 8.76
C GLN A 26 -3.06 8.73 8.47
N LEU A 27 -3.77 7.61 8.45
CA LEU A 27 -5.20 7.58 8.24
C LEU A 27 -5.90 7.07 9.52
N PRO A 28 -7.02 7.70 9.94
CA PRO A 28 -7.90 7.10 10.93
C PRO A 28 -8.36 5.73 10.40
N THR A 29 -8.57 4.77 11.29
CA THR A 29 -9.05 3.44 10.86
C THR A 29 -10.56 3.44 10.93
N ASP A 30 -11.19 3.22 9.79
CA ASP A 30 -12.59 2.83 9.68
C ASP A 30 -12.72 1.31 9.53
N ASN A 31 -13.92 0.78 9.79
CA ASN A 31 -14.18 -0.65 9.66
C ASN A 31 -14.14 -1.09 8.18
N GLN A 32 -13.42 -2.18 7.90
CA GLN A 32 -13.34 -2.84 6.58
C GLN A 32 -12.67 -2.04 5.47
N GLU A 33 -11.66 -1.24 5.79
CA GLU A 33 -10.82 -0.60 4.77
C GLU A 33 -10.06 -1.63 3.93
N THR A 34 -10.08 -1.41 2.61
CA THR A 34 -9.31 -2.18 1.66
C THR A 34 -8.09 -1.38 1.19
N VAL A 35 -7.12 -2.06 0.58
CA VAL A 35 -5.99 -1.37 -0.05
C VAL A 35 -6.48 -0.34 -1.09
N GLY A 36 -7.54 -0.67 -1.83
CA GLY A 36 -8.14 0.24 -2.79
C GLY A 36 -8.74 1.49 -2.15
N SER A 37 -9.47 1.34 -1.03
CA SER A 37 -10.03 2.51 -0.32
C SER A 37 -8.93 3.40 0.26
N VAL A 38 -7.87 2.80 0.81
CA VAL A 38 -6.70 3.54 1.33
C VAL A 38 -6.00 4.33 0.22
N LEU A 39 -5.74 3.71 -0.94
CA LEU A 39 -5.12 4.41 -2.07
C LEU A 39 -6.01 5.56 -2.58
N ALA A 40 -7.32 5.33 -2.68
CA ALA A 40 -8.27 6.35 -3.10
C ALA A 40 -8.32 7.55 -2.15
N GLN A 41 -8.27 7.32 -0.83
CA GLN A 41 -8.26 8.38 0.17
C GLN A 41 -7.01 9.27 0.10
N ILE A 42 -5.87 8.70 -0.28
CA ILE A 42 -4.61 9.44 -0.49
C ILE A 42 -4.57 10.09 -1.89
N GLY A 43 -5.45 9.67 -2.80
CA GLY A 43 -5.47 10.14 -4.20
C GLY A 43 -4.41 9.48 -5.08
N ILE A 44 -3.93 8.28 -4.71
CA ILE A 44 -2.94 7.51 -5.49
C ILE A 44 -3.68 6.62 -6.49
N ASP A 45 -3.36 6.79 -7.79
CA ASP A 45 -3.81 5.85 -8.82
C ASP A 45 -3.11 4.49 -8.63
N PRO A 46 -3.85 3.37 -8.50
CA PRO A 46 -3.28 2.03 -8.45
C PRO A 46 -2.27 1.71 -9.57
N ALA A 47 -2.42 2.32 -10.75
CA ALA A 47 -1.50 2.14 -11.87
C ALA A 47 -0.09 2.71 -11.61
N GLU A 48 0.05 3.67 -10.71
CA GLU A 48 1.36 4.23 -10.30
C GLU A 48 2.08 3.33 -9.29
N VAL A 49 1.38 2.39 -8.67
CA VAL A 49 1.93 1.58 -7.59
C VAL A 49 2.72 0.40 -8.15
N GLY A 50 4.04 0.41 -7.91
CA GLY A 50 4.93 -0.68 -8.30
C GLY A 50 4.83 -1.91 -7.39
N GLN A 51 4.83 -1.70 -6.07
CA GLN A 51 4.80 -2.76 -5.06
C GLN A 51 3.99 -2.32 -3.84
N ILE A 52 3.29 -3.26 -3.22
CA ILE A 52 2.56 -3.05 -1.96
C ILE A 52 3.01 -4.09 -0.96
N PHE A 53 3.40 -3.60 0.21
CA PHE A 53 3.68 -4.41 1.39
C PHE A 53 2.60 -4.13 2.42
N LEU A 54 1.94 -5.20 2.88
CA LEU A 54 0.97 -5.13 3.96
C LEU A 54 1.58 -5.80 5.18
N ASN A 55 1.82 -5.01 6.23
CA ASN A 55 2.53 -5.46 7.44
C ASN A 55 3.78 -6.26 7.04
N HIS A 56 4.79 -5.56 6.48
CA HIS A 56 6.11 -6.11 6.11
C HIS A 56 6.13 -7.28 5.10
N ARG A 57 4.98 -7.73 4.60
CA ARG A 57 4.85 -8.85 3.66
C ARG A 57 4.33 -8.36 2.31
N LEU A 58 4.90 -8.89 1.23
CA LEU A 58 4.58 -8.50 -0.14
C LEU A 58 3.16 -8.97 -0.50
N LEU A 59 2.28 -8.01 -0.78
CA LEU A 59 0.91 -8.26 -1.22
C LEU A 59 0.81 -8.26 -2.73
N ASN A 60 1.37 -7.23 -3.38
CA ASN A 60 1.34 -7.07 -4.83
C ASN A 60 2.66 -6.48 -5.36
N THR A 61 3.05 -6.87 -6.57
CA THR A 61 4.24 -6.36 -7.25
C THR A 61 4.06 -6.42 -8.76
N ARG A 62 4.55 -5.41 -9.46
CA ARG A 62 4.70 -5.39 -10.92
C ARG A 62 6.10 -5.82 -11.37
N SER A 63 7.04 -6.01 -10.44
CA SER A 63 8.41 -6.40 -10.75
C SER A 63 8.56 -7.92 -10.78
N LEU A 64 9.05 -8.43 -11.92
CA LEU A 64 9.42 -9.84 -12.11
C LEU A 64 10.58 -10.27 -11.19
N MET A 65 11.42 -9.32 -10.75
CA MET A 65 12.52 -9.62 -9.84
C MET A 65 12.05 -10.05 -8.45
N ALA A 66 10.82 -9.72 -8.04
CA ALA A 66 10.31 -10.03 -6.70
C ALA A 66 10.32 -11.53 -6.38
N PHE A 67 10.20 -12.40 -7.40
CA PHE A 67 10.32 -13.85 -7.23
C PHE A 67 11.69 -14.28 -6.68
N TRP A 68 12.76 -13.56 -7.06
CA TRP A 68 14.14 -13.88 -6.69
C TRP A 68 14.58 -13.23 -5.37
N LEU A 69 13.84 -12.22 -4.90
CA LEU A 69 14.18 -11.45 -3.70
C LEU A 69 13.72 -12.12 -2.40
N GLY A 70 12.95 -13.21 -2.47
CA GLY A 70 12.58 -14.00 -1.30
C GLY A 70 11.65 -13.30 -0.31
N TYR A 71 10.85 -12.33 -0.76
CA TYR A 71 9.90 -11.64 0.11
C TYR A 71 8.85 -12.61 0.69
N GLN A 72 8.54 -12.44 1.98
CA GLN A 72 7.38 -13.08 2.59
C GLN A 72 6.11 -12.59 1.91
N SER A 73 5.19 -13.49 1.59
CA SER A 73 3.94 -13.19 0.87
C SER A 73 2.79 -12.87 1.84
N ALA A 74 1.92 -11.94 1.44
CA ALA A 74 0.63 -11.64 2.07
C ALA A 74 -0.57 -12.00 1.17
N LYS A 75 -0.36 -12.79 0.10
CA LYS A 75 -1.40 -13.15 -0.88
C LYS A 75 -2.63 -13.83 -0.27
N GLU A 76 -2.51 -14.44 0.92
CA GLU A 76 -3.66 -15.00 1.65
C GLU A 76 -4.70 -13.94 2.06
N ARG A 77 -4.33 -12.65 2.04
CA ARG A 77 -5.25 -11.53 2.27
C ARG A 77 -6.06 -11.14 1.04
N ILE A 78 -5.70 -11.64 -0.14
CA ILE A 78 -6.41 -11.35 -1.38
C ILE A 78 -7.63 -12.29 -1.47
N PRO A 79 -8.86 -11.77 -1.65
CA PRO A 79 -10.04 -12.61 -1.86
C PRO A 79 -9.89 -13.52 -3.09
N ILE A 80 -10.47 -14.73 -3.05
CA ILE A 80 -10.30 -15.77 -4.10
C ILE A 80 -10.61 -15.28 -5.52
N ARG A 81 -11.56 -14.34 -5.66
CA ARG A 81 -11.95 -13.72 -6.94
C ARG A 81 -11.70 -12.21 -6.98
N GLY A 82 -10.90 -11.71 -6.03
CA GLY A 82 -10.60 -10.30 -5.88
C GLY A 82 -9.24 -9.93 -6.43
N SER A 83 -9.01 -8.63 -6.48
CA SER A 83 -7.71 -8.01 -6.69
C SER A 83 -7.02 -7.76 -5.35
N TYR A 84 -5.73 -7.42 -5.38
CA TYR A 84 -5.02 -6.91 -4.20
C TYR A 84 -5.69 -5.64 -3.64
N LEU A 85 -6.42 -4.90 -4.46
CA LEU A 85 -7.20 -3.73 -4.05
C LEU A 85 -8.34 -4.08 -3.10
N ASP A 86 -8.81 -5.33 -3.11
CA ASP A 86 -9.89 -5.81 -2.25
C ASP A 86 -9.36 -6.41 -0.94
N ALA A 87 -8.03 -6.47 -0.76
CA ALA A 87 -7.43 -6.98 0.45
C ALA A 87 -7.66 -5.99 1.61
N LEU A 88 -8.08 -6.52 2.76
CA LEU A 88 -8.27 -5.72 3.97
C LEU A 88 -6.93 -5.34 4.59
N VAL A 89 -6.82 -4.08 5.03
CA VAL A 89 -5.62 -3.48 5.64
C VAL A 89 -5.60 -3.70 7.15
#